data_AF-A0A2E8HKE4-F1
#
_entry.id   AF-A0A2E8HKE4-F1
#
_cell.length_a   1.000
_cell.length_b   1.000
_cell.length_c   1.000
_cell.angle_alpha   90.00
_cell.angle_beta   90.00
_cell.angle_gamma   90.00
#
_symmetry.space_group_name_H-M   'P 1'
#
loop_
_entity.id
_entity.type
_entity.pdbx_description
1 polymer ?
#
loop_
_entity_poly.entity_id
_entity_poly.type
_entity_poly.pdbx_seq_one_letter_code
_entity_poly.pdbx_strand_id
1 'polypeptide(L)'
;MGRREFHDEWPVPARRRQLGEHAEMAGIAKPWVNVTLQGPADGGDFGPLTPGTRTGGIQEALDYGNENSRDVFIHGGPGGLHEGDGNPHNIYQLEETLRVAWSQDFTVQGGNYLLSYTASSGSAIHIDSQMNCRYKFGLVSSSSPDPVVCMRPETPGPDDFVVITACVFDFSAVVSGHPRGTSILLDSSLGPIINSRIAAEETNSQGTGLHISDAAGSGQWISNNQIQVVYGNQYHGTGACVGLQLGEPGSSKIVHNSLEMSCHAPRGAHFDEASRRYVTVEDFAPKGAVGASIHAQRNKLTLSCFGKREPGCDLLFGPDSRDNTIFALSLPNGVTNRAAVPSDKVIPNWPIGFDIETPPVPARGDFLVNRTSHAVQVLIVSAGQVTEWSLGDSGSTAQGVPGNLSLVDNLSGTPPELLPPRPPQEQLVRAGLHAGQTFILEPGDRVKFVYTEAPAWRWKALRQ
;
A
#
# COMPACT_ATOMS: atom_id res chain seq x y z
N MET A 1 63.43 32.57 23.87
CA MET A 1 63.85 31.64 22.81
C MET A 1 62.68 31.46 21.84
N GLY A 2 62.88 31.84 20.58
CA GLY A 2 62.08 31.38 19.42
C GLY A 2 60.64 31.88 19.26
N ARG A 3 60.46 33.13 18.83
CA ARG A 3 59.36 33.49 17.93
C ARG A 3 59.70 32.95 16.54
N ARG A 4 58.75 32.29 15.87
CA ARG A 4 58.72 32.19 14.40
C ARG A 4 57.36 32.67 13.92
N GLU A 5 57.40 33.81 13.27
CA GLU A 5 56.41 34.24 12.28
C GLU A 5 56.54 33.34 11.05
N PHE A 6 55.43 33.03 10.40
CA PHE A 6 55.36 33.07 8.94
C PHE A 6 53.99 33.61 8.55
N HIS A 7 54.06 34.77 7.91
CA HIS A 7 53.07 35.30 7.00
C HIS A 7 52.70 34.24 5.95
N ASP A 8 51.44 34.19 5.54
CA ASP A 8 51.14 34.20 4.11
C ASP A 8 49.81 34.89 3.82
N GLU A 9 49.90 35.66 2.74
CA GLU A 9 49.04 36.72 2.28
C GLU A 9 47.68 36.22 1.79
N TRP A 10 46.62 36.92 2.20
CA TRP A 10 45.35 36.91 1.47
C TRP A 10 45.50 37.76 0.20
N PRO A 11 45.19 37.26 -1.01
CA PRO A 11 45.15 38.12 -2.18
C PRO A 11 43.85 38.94 -2.17
N VAL A 12 43.99 40.27 -2.06
CA VAL A 12 42.95 41.25 -2.40
C VAL A 12 42.90 41.40 -3.93
N PRO A 13 41.72 41.52 -4.55
CA PRO A 13 41.55 41.28 -5.99
C PRO A 13 42.03 42.44 -6.87
N ALA A 14 42.73 42.11 -7.95
CA ALA A 14 43.11 43.07 -8.99
C ALA A 14 41.90 43.46 -9.85
N ARG A 15 41.78 44.78 -10.08
CA ARG A 15 40.73 45.44 -10.86
C ARG A 15 40.74 45.02 -12.34
N ARG A 16 39.51 44.84 -12.85
CA ARG A 16 39.00 45.20 -14.19
C ARG A 16 39.97 45.04 -15.37
N ARG A 17 39.80 43.94 -16.13
CA ARG A 17 39.77 44.04 -17.60
C ARG A 17 38.32 44.24 -18.03
N GLN A 18 38.08 45.33 -18.74
CA GLN A 18 36.88 45.56 -19.54
C GLN A 18 36.77 44.40 -20.55
N LEU A 19 35.75 43.55 -20.38
CA LEU A 19 35.17 42.78 -21.45
C LEU A 19 33.81 43.38 -21.75
N GLY A 20 33.55 43.53 -23.05
CA GLY A 20 32.57 44.43 -23.62
C GLY A 20 31.15 44.28 -23.11
N GLU A 21 30.47 45.41 -23.20
CA GLU A 21 29.04 45.59 -23.07
C GLU A 21 28.29 44.72 -24.09
N HIS A 22 27.97 43.48 -23.72
CA HIS A 22 26.82 42.72 -24.20
C HIS A 22 26.53 41.64 -23.13
N ALA A 23 26.17 42.08 -21.93
CA ALA A 23 25.42 41.23 -21.03
C ALA A 23 24.02 41.11 -21.63
N GLU A 24 23.81 40.10 -22.48
CA GLU A 24 22.49 39.53 -22.67
C GLU A 24 21.89 39.34 -21.27
N MET A 25 20.69 39.89 -21.07
CA MET A 25 19.88 39.53 -19.92
C MET A 25 19.69 38.01 -19.99
N ALA A 26 20.53 37.26 -19.26
CA ALA A 26 20.29 35.87 -18.97
C ALA A 26 18.90 35.83 -18.33
N GLY A 27 17.89 35.44 -19.11
CA GLY A 27 16.52 35.34 -18.66
C GLY A 27 16.52 34.55 -17.36
N ILE A 28 15.80 35.05 -16.36
CA ILE A 28 15.58 34.30 -15.11
C ILE A 28 15.07 32.93 -15.54
N ALA A 29 15.86 31.89 -15.32
CA ALA A 29 15.50 30.54 -15.70
C ALA A 29 14.13 30.23 -15.08
N LYS A 30 13.18 29.75 -15.88
CA LYS A 30 11.85 29.41 -15.37
C LYS A 30 12.03 28.43 -14.19
N PRO A 31 11.31 28.62 -13.08
CA PRO A 31 11.45 27.75 -11.91
C PRO A 31 10.98 26.32 -12.18
N TRP A 32 10.14 26.13 -13.21
CA TRP A 32 9.56 24.85 -13.60
C TRP A 32 9.72 24.61 -15.10
N VAL A 33 9.85 23.34 -15.47
CA VAL A 33 9.52 22.85 -16.81
C VAL A 33 8.01 22.69 -16.87
N ASN A 34 7.33 23.43 -17.76
CA ASN A 34 5.87 23.45 -17.81
C ASN A 34 5.36 22.54 -18.91
N VAL A 35 4.51 21.58 -18.55
CA VAL A 35 3.76 20.76 -19.49
C VAL A 35 2.35 21.31 -19.63
N THR A 36 2.01 21.84 -20.79
CA THR A 36 0.69 22.43 -21.10
C THR A 36 -0.04 21.61 -22.16
N LEU A 37 -1.31 21.93 -22.40
CA LEU A 37 -2.18 21.13 -23.28
C LEU A 37 -1.90 21.36 -24.77
N GLN A 38 -1.25 22.47 -25.13
CA GLN A 38 -0.75 22.70 -26.49
C GLN A 38 0.79 22.80 -26.55
N GLY A 39 1.46 22.58 -25.41
CA GLY A 39 2.91 22.65 -25.30
C GLY A 39 3.47 23.97 -25.82
N PRO A 40 4.49 23.95 -26.69
CA PRO A 40 5.09 25.17 -27.24
C PRO A 40 4.10 26.13 -27.92
N ALA A 41 2.95 25.65 -28.40
CA ALA A 41 1.98 26.49 -29.11
C ALA A 41 1.17 27.43 -28.19
N ASP A 42 1.06 27.12 -26.89
CA ASP A 42 0.39 27.97 -25.89
C ASP A 42 1.37 28.59 -24.87
N GLY A 43 2.69 28.45 -25.11
CA GLY A 43 3.75 28.99 -24.26
C GLY A 43 4.28 28.04 -23.19
N GLY A 44 3.77 26.80 -23.13
CA GLY A 44 4.40 25.71 -22.38
C GLY A 44 5.73 25.27 -22.96
N ASP A 45 6.53 24.56 -22.18
CA ASP A 45 7.81 24.02 -22.62
C ASP A 45 7.61 22.69 -23.38
N PHE A 46 6.67 21.86 -22.91
CA PHE A 46 6.29 20.59 -23.53
C PHE A 46 4.76 20.38 -23.49
N GLY A 47 4.24 19.49 -24.33
CA GLY A 47 2.83 19.10 -24.34
C GLY A 47 2.49 18.16 -25.51
N PRO A 48 1.20 17.92 -25.78
CA PRO A 48 0.76 17.05 -26.89
C PRO A 48 1.25 17.46 -28.29
N LEU A 49 1.66 18.73 -28.45
CA LEU A 49 2.25 19.24 -29.70
C LEU A 49 3.78 19.26 -29.68
N THR A 50 4.43 18.69 -28.67
CA THR A 50 5.87 18.43 -28.68
C THR A 50 6.20 17.53 -29.87
N PRO A 51 7.12 17.91 -30.78
CA PRO A 51 7.42 17.12 -31.96
C PRO A 51 7.88 15.70 -31.62
N GLY A 52 7.17 14.70 -32.16
CA GLY A 52 7.54 13.28 -32.03
C GLY A 52 7.18 12.63 -30.69
N THR A 53 6.52 13.36 -29.76
CA THR A 53 6.14 12.77 -28.47
C THR A 53 5.13 11.64 -28.64
N ARG A 54 5.26 10.63 -27.78
CA ARG A 54 4.31 9.52 -27.63
C ARG A 54 3.64 9.48 -26.25
N THR A 55 3.93 10.49 -25.42
CA THR A 55 3.51 10.57 -24.02
C THR A 55 2.89 11.94 -23.69
N GLY A 56 2.36 12.63 -24.70
CA GLY A 56 1.75 13.95 -24.54
C GLY A 56 2.73 15.04 -24.09
N GLY A 57 4.02 14.88 -24.39
CA GLY A 57 5.09 15.80 -24.00
C GLY A 57 5.66 15.55 -22.60
N ILE A 58 5.13 14.59 -21.85
CA ILE A 58 5.48 14.42 -20.44
C ILE A 58 6.81 13.68 -20.28
N GLN A 59 7.09 12.65 -21.08
CA GLN A 59 8.39 11.97 -21.02
C GLN A 59 9.52 12.96 -21.30
N GLU A 60 9.37 13.78 -22.34
CA GLU A 60 10.37 14.77 -22.72
C GLU A 60 10.58 15.82 -21.63
N ALA A 61 9.51 16.22 -20.94
CA ALA A 61 9.60 17.13 -19.80
C ALA A 61 10.31 16.52 -18.59
N LEU A 62 10.05 15.25 -18.28
CA LEU A 62 10.72 14.52 -17.20
C LEU A 62 12.21 14.35 -17.50
N ASP A 63 12.55 13.94 -18.72
CA ASP A 63 13.93 13.76 -19.18
C ASP A 63 14.69 15.09 -19.11
N TYR A 64 14.10 16.16 -19.68
CA TYR A 64 14.70 17.49 -19.62
C TYR A 64 14.85 18.00 -18.18
N GLY A 65 13.82 17.81 -17.35
CA GLY A 65 13.84 18.21 -15.94
C GLY A 65 14.95 17.51 -15.15
N ASN A 66 15.08 16.19 -15.34
CA ASN A 66 16.13 15.39 -14.70
C ASN A 66 17.53 15.84 -15.16
N GLU A 67 17.76 15.92 -16.47
CA GLU A 67 19.05 16.31 -17.06
C GLU A 67 19.49 17.73 -16.64
N ASN A 68 18.55 18.65 -16.45
CA ASN A 68 18.83 20.07 -16.18
C ASN A 68 18.59 20.47 -14.72
N SER A 69 18.30 19.51 -13.84
CA SER A 69 17.96 19.75 -12.43
C SER A 69 16.86 20.80 -12.29
N ARG A 70 15.72 20.55 -12.91
CA ARG A 70 14.52 21.39 -12.89
C ARG A 70 13.30 20.57 -12.56
N ASP A 71 12.53 21.04 -11.61
CA ASP A 71 11.24 20.45 -11.28
C ASP A 71 10.24 20.62 -12.45
N VAL A 72 9.25 19.74 -12.51
CA VAL A 72 8.24 19.68 -13.58
C VAL A 72 6.87 20.03 -13.04
N PHE A 73 6.14 20.89 -13.75
CA PHE A 73 4.74 21.21 -13.47
C PHE A 73 3.85 20.80 -14.65
N ILE A 74 2.89 19.91 -14.40
CA ILE A 74 1.94 19.43 -15.41
C ILE A 74 0.60 20.13 -15.22
N HIS A 75 0.19 20.91 -16.21
CA HIS A 75 -1.07 21.63 -16.16
C HIS A 75 -2.26 20.67 -16.20
N GLY A 76 -3.29 20.99 -15.44
CA GLY A 76 -4.55 20.26 -15.47
C GLY A 76 -5.75 21.19 -15.25
N GLY A 77 -6.94 20.61 -15.19
CA GLY A 77 -8.20 21.33 -15.05
C GLY A 77 -9.34 20.42 -14.58
N PRO A 78 -10.62 20.81 -14.76
CA PRO A 78 -11.74 19.91 -14.52
C PRO A 78 -11.75 18.80 -15.58
N GLY A 79 -11.64 17.54 -15.14
CA GLY A 79 -11.86 16.34 -15.95
C GLY A 79 -13.21 15.67 -15.64
N GLY A 80 -13.61 14.70 -16.47
CA GLY A 80 -14.84 13.91 -16.29
C GLY A 80 -15.91 14.15 -17.36
N LEU A 81 -17.01 13.40 -17.25
CA LEU A 81 -18.22 13.56 -18.07
C LEU A 81 -19.06 14.70 -17.50
N HIS A 82 -19.21 15.79 -18.25
CA HIS A 82 -20.15 16.87 -17.97
C HIS A 82 -21.28 16.81 -18.98
N GLU A 83 -22.53 16.65 -18.51
CA GLU A 83 -23.71 16.51 -19.39
C GLU A 83 -23.60 15.36 -20.42
N GLY A 84 -22.77 14.36 -20.12
CA GLY A 84 -22.51 13.20 -20.98
C GLY A 84 -21.31 13.37 -21.91
N ASP A 85 -20.72 14.56 -22.04
CA ASP A 85 -19.53 14.83 -22.85
C ASP A 85 -18.28 14.90 -21.97
N GLY A 86 -17.22 14.20 -22.37
CA GLY A 86 -15.93 14.32 -21.69
C GLY A 86 -15.26 15.64 -22.07
N ASN A 87 -14.67 16.37 -21.12
CA ASN A 87 -13.88 17.56 -21.43
C ASN A 87 -12.53 17.14 -22.07
N PRO A 88 -12.32 17.36 -23.39
CA PRO A 88 -11.09 16.91 -24.05
C PRO A 88 -9.89 17.77 -23.69
N HIS A 89 -10.11 18.97 -23.14
CA HIS A 89 -9.08 19.97 -22.85
C HIS A 89 -8.32 19.68 -21.55
N ASN A 90 -8.12 18.40 -21.20
CA ASN A 90 -7.41 18.03 -19.98
C ASN A 90 -6.82 16.61 -20.06
N ILE A 91 -6.63 16.10 -21.28
CA ILE A 91 -6.22 14.72 -21.55
C ILE A 91 -4.84 14.71 -22.21
N TYR A 92 -3.90 14.05 -21.55
CA TYR A 92 -2.59 13.69 -22.09
C TYR A 92 -2.64 12.21 -22.48
N GLN A 93 -2.51 11.94 -23.78
CA GLN A 93 -2.49 10.56 -24.28
C GLN A 93 -1.10 9.95 -24.08
N LEU A 94 -1.06 8.74 -23.55
CA LEU A 94 0.13 7.94 -23.39
C LEU A 94 0.04 6.73 -24.34
N GLU A 95 0.74 6.78 -25.47
CA GLU A 95 0.83 5.68 -26.43
C GLU A 95 1.89 4.64 -26.06
N GLU A 96 2.73 4.98 -25.08
CA GLU A 96 3.74 4.12 -24.49
C GLU A 96 3.93 4.48 -23.02
N THR A 97 4.62 3.61 -22.27
CA THR A 97 4.84 3.77 -20.84
C THR A 97 5.58 5.08 -20.56
N LEU A 98 5.01 5.92 -19.69
CA LEU A 98 5.71 7.04 -19.09
C LEU A 98 6.71 6.50 -18.05
N ARG A 99 8.00 6.72 -18.28
CA ARG A 99 9.08 6.26 -17.40
C ARG A 99 9.54 7.41 -16.52
N VAL A 100 9.38 7.23 -15.21
CA VAL A 100 10.02 8.08 -14.21
C VAL A 100 11.34 7.42 -13.85
N ALA A 101 12.41 7.90 -14.46
CA ALA A 101 13.76 7.40 -14.25
C ALA A 101 14.25 7.66 -12.82
N TRP A 102 15.40 7.08 -12.48
CA TRP A 102 16.06 7.37 -11.22
C TRP A 102 16.19 8.89 -10.99
N SER A 103 15.79 9.35 -9.81
CA SER A 103 15.91 10.75 -9.41
C SER A 103 16.21 10.89 -7.92
N GLN A 104 16.83 12.01 -7.57
CA GLN A 104 17.02 12.44 -6.19
C GLN A 104 16.65 13.91 -6.04
N ASP A 105 15.98 14.27 -4.94
CA ASP A 105 15.61 15.65 -4.62
C ASP A 105 14.75 16.31 -5.73
N PHE A 106 13.93 15.51 -6.43
CA PHE A 106 13.19 15.94 -7.62
C PHE A 106 11.69 16.06 -7.34
N THR A 107 11.06 17.08 -7.93
CA THR A 107 9.62 17.31 -7.79
C THR A 107 8.88 17.32 -9.13
N VAL A 108 7.78 16.57 -9.18
CA VAL A 108 6.71 16.71 -10.17
C VAL A 108 5.46 17.19 -9.46
N GLN A 109 4.95 18.35 -9.87
CA GLN A 109 3.66 18.87 -9.44
C GLN A 109 2.67 18.81 -10.61
N GLY A 110 1.38 18.86 -10.31
CA GLY A 110 0.40 19.07 -11.35
C GLY A 110 -1.02 19.26 -10.87
N GLY A 111 -1.86 19.74 -11.79
CA GLY A 111 -3.30 19.85 -11.61
C GLY A 111 -4.03 18.51 -11.78
N ASN A 112 -5.36 18.54 -11.82
CA ASN A 112 -6.18 17.34 -12.05
C ASN A 112 -6.30 17.01 -13.55
N TYR A 113 -5.21 16.61 -14.20
CA TYR A 113 -5.23 16.14 -15.61
C TYR A 113 -5.52 14.64 -15.73
N LEU A 114 -5.89 14.18 -16.92
CA LEU A 114 -6.06 12.78 -17.27
C LEU A 114 -4.86 12.28 -18.08
N LEU A 115 -4.19 11.24 -17.58
CA LEU A 115 -3.29 10.39 -18.35
C LEU A 115 -4.07 9.20 -18.90
N SER A 116 -4.30 9.19 -20.21
CA SER A 116 -5.02 8.13 -20.90
C SER A 116 -4.04 7.21 -21.62
N TYR A 117 -3.76 6.05 -21.03
CA TYR A 117 -2.90 5.04 -21.64
C TYR A 117 -3.64 4.23 -22.70
N THR A 118 -3.12 4.23 -23.92
CA THR A 118 -3.78 3.62 -25.10
C THR A 118 -3.10 2.34 -25.58
N ALA A 119 -1.89 2.05 -25.11
CA ALA A 119 -1.21 0.81 -25.45
C ALA A 119 -1.88 -0.42 -24.81
N SER A 120 -1.84 -1.55 -25.52
CA SER A 120 -2.51 -2.81 -25.14
C SER A 120 -1.79 -3.61 -24.05
N SER A 121 -0.56 -3.22 -23.70
CA SER A 121 0.30 -3.88 -22.73
C SER A 121 1.27 -2.86 -22.14
N GLY A 122 1.90 -3.20 -21.02
CA GLY A 122 2.78 -2.33 -20.25
C GLY A 122 2.02 -1.46 -19.26
N SER A 123 2.78 -0.88 -18.33
CA SER A 123 2.26 0.09 -17.36
C SER A 123 2.08 1.46 -18.00
N ALA A 124 1.08 2.20 -17.54
CA ALA A 124 0.92 3.59 -17.97
C ALA A 124 2.04 4.46 -17.42
N ILE A 125 2.36 4.27 -16.13
CA ILE A 125 3.50 4.89 -15.46
C ILE A 125 4.35 3.79 -14.83
N HIS A 126 5.65 3.84 -15.12
CA HIS A 126 6.65 3.03 -14.44
C HIS A 126 7.59 3.94 -13.66
N ILE A 127 7.63 3.77 -12.34
CA ILE A 127 8.45 4.55 -11.42
C ILE A 127 9.59 3.67 -10.95
N ASP A 128 10.79 4.05 -11.37
CA ASP A 128 12.05 3.42 -10.98
C ASP A 128 12.49 3.90 -9.58
N SER A 129 13.74 3.64 -9.19
CA SER A 129 14.35 4.05 -7.93
C SER A 129 14.23 5.56 -7.67
N GLN A 130 13.81 5.95 -6.47
CA GLN A 130 13.61 7.35 -6.08
C GLN A 130 14.20 7.63 -4.69
N MET A 131 14.82 8.78 -4.52
CA MET A 131 15.32 9.24 -3.22
C MET A 131 14.89 10.68 -2.93
N ASN A 132 14.13 10.87 -1.84
CA ASN A 132 13.69 12.21 -1.42
C ASN A 132 12.91 12.99 -2.50
N CYS A 133 12.14 12.27 -3.33
CA CYS A 133 11.35 12.86 -4.41
C CYS A 133 9.89 13.11 -4.02
N ARG A 134 9.22 13.99 -4.77
CA ARG A 134 7.78 14.27 -4.59
C ARG A 134 7.06 14.28 -5.93
N TYR A 135 6.02 13.46 -6.06
CA TYR A 135 5.24 13.34 -7.28
C TYR A 135 3.75 13.54 -7.01
N LYS A 136 3.14 14.50 -7.69
CA LYS A 136 1.68 14.63 -7.81
C LYS A 136 1.27 14.34 -9.24
N PHE A 137 0.54 13.25 -9.44
CA PHE A 137 -0.11 12.91 -10.70
C PHE A 137 -1.63 13.13 -10.60
N GLY A 138 -2.23 13.45 -11.76
CA GLY A 138 -3.68 13.50 -11.91
C GLY A 138 -4.35 12.11 -11.91
N LEU A 139 -5.40 11.95 -12.71
CA LEU A 139 -6.02 10.65 -12.97
C LEU A 139 -5.18 9.87 -13.97
N VAL A 140 -4.89 8.61 -13.70
CA VAL A 140 -4.21 7.69 -14.64
C VAL A 140 -5.16 6.55 -14.99
N SER A 141 -5.42 6.33 -16.27
CA SER A 141 -6.33 5.28 -16.74
C SER A 141 -5.68 4.39 -17.77
N SER A 142 -5.90 3.08 -17.63
CA SER A 142 -5.44 2.07 -18.58
C SER A 142 -6.39 0.88 -18.63
N SER A 143 -6.52 0.28 -19.82
CA SER A 143 -7.20 -1.02 -20.02
C SER A 143 -6.22 -2.14 -20.39
N SER A 144 -4.90 -1.90 -20.22
CA SER A 144 -3.86 -2.91 -20.30
C SER A 144 -4.05 -3.98 -19.20
N PRO A 145 -3.68 -5.25 -19.45
CA PRO A 145 -3.66 -6.27 -18.41
C PRO A 145 -2.55 -6.06 -17.36
N ASP A 146 -1.61 -5.15 -17.59
CA ASP A 146 -0.51 -4.84 -16.69
C ASP A 146 -0.88 -3.75 -15.67
N PRO A 147 -0.09 -3.52 -14.60
CA PRO A 147 -0.36 -2.48 -13.61
C PRO A 147 -0.41 -1.09 -14.24
N VAL A 148 -1.39 -0.26 -13.89
CA VAL A 148 -1.49 1.12 -14.41
C VAL A 148 -0.31 1.95 -13.92
N VAL A 149 -0.07 1.93 -12.60
CA VAL A 149 1.14 2.47 -11.99
C VAL A 149 1.93 1.31 -11.41
N CYS A 150 3.17 1.16 -11.85
CA CYS A 150 4.13 0.21 -11.30
C CYS A 150 5.26 1.00 -10.62
N MET A 151 5.44 0.79 -9.32
CA MET A 151 6.58 1.29 -8.56
C MET A 151 7.53 0.12 -8.31
N ARG A 152 8.67 0.12 -9.00
CA ARG A 152 9.65 -0.95 -8.93
C ARG A 152 11.04 -0.34 -9.03
N PRO A 153 11.81 -0.31 -7.94
CA PRO A 153 13.19 0.18 -8.00
C PRO A 153 14.06 -0.82 -8.77
N GLU A 154 14.72 -0.38 -9.85
CA GLU A 154 15.55 -1.23 -10.72
C GLU A 154 16.94 -0.63 -10.97
N THR A 155 17.00 0.67 -11.26
CA THR A 155 18.23 1.36 -11.66
C THR A 155 18.95 1.92 -10.42
N PRO A 156 20.26 1.69 -10.26
CA PRO A 156 21.03 2.28 -9.19
C PRO A 156 21.24 3.79 -9.41
N GLY A 157 21.15 4.57 -8.35
CA GLY A 157 21.58 5.96 -8.34
C GLY A 157 23.11 6.14 -8.37
N PRO A 158 23.61 7.39 -8.37
CA PRO A 158 25.05 7.70 -8.26
C PRO A 158 25.73 7.11 -7.02
N ASP A 159 24.95 6.90 -5.95
CA ASP A 159 25.40 6.27 -4.70
C ASP A 159 25.14 4.74 -4.68
N ASP A 160 24.86 4.13 -5.84
CA ASP A 160 24.62 2.69 -6.06
C ASP A 160 23.35 2.11 -5.40
N PHE A 161 22.38 2.98 -5.09
CA PHE A 161 21.11 2.54 -4.50
C PHE A 161 20.04 2.19 -5.51
N VAL A 162 19.54 0.97 -5.44
CA VAL A 162 18.29 0.53 -6.06
C VAL A 162 17.19 0.58 -5.00
N VAL A 163 16.45 1.68 -4.89
CA VAL A 163 15.50 1.90 -3.77
C VAL A 163 14.44 2.94 -4.12
N ILE A 164 13.25 2.82 -3.54
CA ILE A 164 12.33 3.96 -3.34
C ILE A 164 12.34 4.29 -1.85
N THR A 165 12.85 5.47 -1.49
CA THR A 165 12.96 5.89 -0.08
C THR A 165 12.71 7.38 0.12
N ALA A 166 12.13 7.74 1.27
CA ALA A 166 11.86 9.11 1.67
C ALA A 166 11.02 9.90 0.63
N CYS A 167 10.18 9.20 -0.14
CA CYS A 167 9.43 9.80 -1.23
C CYS A 167 7.97 10.05 -0.85
N VAL A 168 7.34 10.98 -1.56
CA VAL A 168 5.89 11.22 -1.51
C VAL A 168 5.30 11.04 -2.89
N PHE A 169 4.33 10.14 -3.03
CA PHE A 169 3.56 9.93 -4.25
C PHE A 169 2.09 10.20 -3.97
N ASP A 170 1.47 11.02 -4.81
CA ASP A 170 0.07 11.42 -4.71
C ASP A 170 -0.59 11.29 -6.07
N PHE A 171 -1.69 10.53 -6.15
CA PHE A 171 -2.48 10.32 -7.36
C PHE A 171 -3.90 10.81 -7.11
N SER A 172 -4.47 11.61 -8.01
CA SER A 172 -5.90 11.94 -7.92
C SER A 172 -6.75 10.68 -8.09
N ALA A 173 -6.46 9.85 -9.09
CA ALA A 173 -7.09 8.52 -9.19
C ALA A 173 -6.26 7.58 -10.07
N VAL A 174 -6.37 6.27 -9.84
CA VAL A 174 -5.73 5.25 -10.69
C VAL A 174 -6.76 4.21 -11.10
N VAL A 175 -7.02 4.12 -12.40
CA VAL A 175 -8.13 3.35 -12.98
C VAL A 175 -7.60 2.21 -13.84
N SER A 176 -7.82 0.97 -13.39
CA SER A 176 -7.52 -0.25 -14.13
C SER A 176 -8.80 -0.87 -14.71
N GLY A 177 -9.03 -0.66 -15.99
CA GLY A 177 -10.21 -1.14 -16.72
C GLY A 177 -10.16 -2.62 -17.12
N HIS A 178 -9.05 -3.32 -16.87
CA HIS A 178 -8.86 -4.71 -17.28
C HIS A 178 -9.09 -5.69 -16.11
N PRO A 179 -9.79 -6.83 -16.30
CA PRO A 179 -10.04 -7.82 -15.23
C PRO A 179 -8.80 -8.44 -14.57
N ARG A 180 -7.68 -8.45 -15.29
CA ARG A 180 -6.36 -8.89 -14.78
C ARG A 180 -5.45 -7.74 -14.36
N GLY A 181 -5.86 -6.50 -14.60
CA GLY A 181 -5.05 -5.33 -14.34
C GLY A 181 -5.02 -4.96 -12.87
N THR A 182 -3.98 -4.23 -12.49
CA THR A 182 -3.80 -3.67 -11.15
C THR A 182 -3.77 -2.15 -11.26
N SER A 183 -4.42 -1.40 -10.35
CA SER A 183 -4.30 0.06 -10.40
C SER A 183 -2.90 0.49 -9.95
N ILE A 184 -2.51 0.16 -8.73
CA ILE A 184 -1.18 0.48 -8.20
C ILE A 184 -0.49 -0.82 -7.77
N LEU A 185 0.70 -1.09 -8.32
CA LEU A 185 1.59 -2.15 -7.88
C LEU A 185 2.83 -1.55 -7.21
N LEU A 186 3.11 -1.97 -5.98
CA LEU A 186 4.41 -1.83 -5.33
C LEU A 186 5.14 -3.16 -5.46
N ASP A 187 6.20 -3.21 -6.27
CA ASP A 187 6.96 -4.42 -6.57
C ASP A 187 8.39 -4.25 -6.04
N SER A 188 8.74 -4.97 -4.98
CA SER A 188 10.10 -4.95 -4.42
C SER A 188 11.00 -6.07 -4.93
N SER A 189 10.66 -6.72 -6.05
CA SER A 189 11.47 -7.83 -6.61
C SER A 189 12.94 -7.47 -6.83
N LEU A 190 13.25 -6.21 -7.13
CA LEU A 190 14.61 -5.74 -7.44
C LEU A 190 15.20 -4.77 -6.41
N GLY A 191 14.37 -3.98 -5.71
CA GLY A 191 14.83 -3.04 -4.69
C GLY A 191 13.79 -2.77 -3.60
N PRO A 192 14.22 -2.35 -2.39
CA PRO A 192 13.30 -2.03 -1.31
C PRO A 192 12.44 -0.79 -1.59
N ILE A 193 11.23 -0.79 -1.04
CA ILE A 193 10.30 0.35 -1.03
C ILE A 193 10.03 0.70 0.43
N ILE A 194 10.64 1.76 0.94
CA ILE A 194 10.68 2.05 2.37
C ILE A 194 10.48 3.52 2.69
N ASN A 195 10.06 3.81 3.92
CA ASN A 195 10.03 5.17 4.48
C ASN A 195 9.32 6.21 3.59
N SER A 196 8.31 5.78 2.82
CA SER A 196 7.66 6.61 1.81
C SER A 196 6.17 6.76 2.10
N ARG A 197 5.61 7.86 1.61
CA ARG A 197 4.17 8.10 1.62
C ARG A 197 3.60 7.88 0.23
N ILE A 198 2.59 7.05 0.12
CA ILE A 198 1.89 6.75 -1.14
C ILE A 198 0.40 6.99 -0.91
N ALA A 199 -0.18 7.90 -1.68
CA ALA A 199 -1.59 8.29 -1.54
C ALA A 199 -2.30 8.25 -2.89
N ALA A 200 -3.53 7.75 -2.89
CA ALA A 200 -4.47 7.92 -3.99
C ALA A 200 -5.84 8.32 -3.44
N GLU A 201 -6.52 9.29 -4.08
CA GLU A 201 -7.90 9.61 -3.68
C GLU A 201 -8.84 8.47 -4.07
N GLU A 202 -8.65 7.89 -5.27
CA GLU A 202 -9.40 6.73 -5.74
C GLU A 202 -8.47 5.68 -6.42
N THR A 203 -8.72 4.40 -6.14
CA THR A 203 -8.39 3.33 -7.10
C THR A 203 -9.67 2.79 -7.67
N ASN A 204 -9.73 2.54 -8.98
CA ASN A 204 -10.91 2.01 -9.64
C ASN A 204 -10.52 0.82 -10.53
N SER A 205 -10.72 -0.39 -10.02
CA SER A 205 -10.11 -1.59 -10.60
C SER A 205 -11.12 -2.67 -10.94
N GLN A 206 -11.02 -3.28 -12.12
CA GLN A 206 -11.68 -4.55 -12.41
C GLN A 206 -10.91 -5.76 -11.85
N GLY A 207 -9.58 -5.71 -11.84
CA GLY A 207 -8.72 -6.73 -11.22
C GLY A 207 -8.38 -6.38 -9.78
N THR A 208 -7.22 -5.76 -9.56
CA THR A 208 -6.73 -5.39 -8.22
C THR A 208 -6.64 -3.87 -8.06
N GLY A 209 -7.09 -3.34 -6.91
CA GLY A 209 -6.95 -1.92 -6.59
C GLY A 209 -5.50 -1.59 -6.27
N LEU A 210 -5.04 -2.03 -5.09
CA LEU A 210 -3.68 -1.89 -4.63
C LEU A 210 -3.06 -3.27 -4.43
N HIS A 211 -1.90 -3.51 -5.04
CA HIS A 211 -1.10 -4.73 -4.85
C HIS A 211 0.27 -4.35 -4.30
N ILE A 212 0.65 -4.97 -3.19
CA ILE A 212 1.97 -4.84 -2.58
C ILE A 212 2.63 -6.22 -2.62
N SER A 213 3.76 -6.33 -3.31
CA SER A 213 4.43 -7.60 -3.60
C SER A 213 5.89 -7.55 -3.19
N ASP A 214 6.30 -8.49 -2.34
CA ASP A 214 7.70 -8.83 -2.10
C ASP A 214 8.14 -10.03 -2.95
N ALA A 215 7.47 -10.24 -4.09
CA ALA A 215 7.66 -11.39 -4.97
C ALA A 215 7.61 -12.72 -4.19
N ALA A 216 6.54 -12.92 -3.41
CA ALA A 216 6.36 -14.10 -2.56
C ALA A 216 7.56 -14.36 -1.61
N GLY A 217 8.10 -13.29 -1.01
CA GLY A 217 9.24 -13.34 -0.10
C GLY A 217 10.62 -13.39 -0.77
N SER A 218 10.70 -13.52 -2.09
CA SER A 218 11.98 -13.55 -2.82
C SER A 218 12.59 -12.17 -3.06
N GLY A 219 11.76 -11.12 -3.09
CA GLY A 219 12.16 -9.73 -3.30
C GLY A 219 12.77 -9.06 -2.06
N GLN A 220 12.64 -7.75 -1.99
CA GLN A 220 13.22 -6.90 -0.95
C GLN A 220 12.16 -6.39 0.03
N TRP A 221 12.61 -5.67 1.06
CA TRP A 221 11.74 -5.13 2.10
C TRP A 221 10.78 -4.07 1.57
N ILE A 222 9.51 -4.22 1.92
CA ILE A 222 8.50 -3.16 1.82
C ILE A 222 8.10 -2.79 3.25
N SER A 223 8.64 -1.69 3.76
CA SER A 223 8.49 -1.39 5.20
C SER A 223 8.48 0.08 5.55
N ASN A 224 7.81 0.39 6.67
CA ASN A 224 7.70 1.74 7.22
C ASN A 224 7.10 2.75 6.21
N ASN A 225 6.24 2.29 5.31
CA ASN A 225 5.50 3.17 4.42
C ASN A 225 4.18 3.60 5.05
N GLN A 226 3.73 4.80 4.69
CA GLN A 226 2.38 5.27 4.94
C GLN A 226 1.59 5.22 3.63
N ILE A 227 0.58 4.35 3.56
CA ILE A 227 -0.20 4.12 2.35
C ILE A 227 -1.65 4.51 2.61
N GLN A 228 -2.23 5.34 1.75
CA GLN A 228 -3.63 5.75 1.87
C GLN A 228 -4.34 5.66 0.52
N VAL A 229 -5.45 4.93 0.49
CA VAL A 229 -6.40 4.93 -0.62
C VAL A 229 -7.77 5.29 -0.09
N VAL A 230 -8.18 6.55 -0.29
CA VAL A 230 -9.39 7.08 0.35
C VAL A 230 -10.64 6.34 -0.13
N TYR A 231 -10.71 6.08 -1.44
CA TYR A 231 -11.82 5.40 -2.09
C TYR A 231 -11.33 4.25 -2.98
N GLY A 232 -11.25 3.03 -2.45
CA GLY A 232 -10.92 1.83 -3.22
C GLY A 232 -12.16 1.26 -3.89
N ASN A 233 -12.49 1.80 -5.05
CA ASN A 233 -13.63 1.38 -5.86
C ASN A 233 -13.32 0.10 -6.63
N GLN A 234 -14.05 -0.96 -6.36
CA GLN A 234 -13.97 -2.19 -7.15
C GLN A 234 -14.95 -2.03 -8.31
N TYR A 235 -14.38 -1.81 -9.51
CA TYR A 235 -15.05 -1.33 -10.71
C TYR A 235 -16.41 -1.99 -10.93
N HIS A 236 -17.40 -1.19 -11.30
CA HIS A 236 -18.78 -1.59 -11.14
C HIS A 236 -19.29 -2.66 -12.12
N GLY A 237 -18.54 -3.00 -13.18
CA GLY A 237 -19.03 -3.89 -14.24
C GLY A 237 -18.88 -5.40 -14.03
N THR A 238 -17.87 -5.88 -13.30
CA THR A 238 -17.54 -7.33 -13.21
C THR A 238 -17.28 -7.80 -11.78
N GLY A 239 -17.50 -9.10 -11.53
CA GLY A 239 -17.70 -9.63 -10.18
C GLY A 239 -16.44 -10.07 -9.41
N ALA A 240 -15.30 -10.28 -10.06
CA ALA A 240 -14.09 -10.79 -9.38
C ALA A 240 -13.03 -9.69 -9.32
N CYS A 241 -12.95 -8.99 -8.19
CA CYS A 241 -12.01 -7.91 -7.95
C CYS A 241 -11.43 -8.02 -6.52
N VAL A 242 -10.17 -7.65 -6.34
CA VAL A 242 -9.52 -7.54 -5.02
C VAL A 242 -9.22 -6.07 -4.74
N GLY A 243 -9.75 -5.50 -3.66
CA GLY A 243 -9.46 -4.11 -3.29
C GLY A 243 -7.98 -3.95 -2.93
N LEU A 244 -7.55 -4.67 -1.90
CA LEU A 244 -6.16 -4.74 -1.44
C LEU A 244 -5.61 -6.17 -1.55
N GLN A 245 -4.54 -6.36 -2.30
CA GLN A 245 -3.70 -7.56 -2.25
C GLN A 245 -2.40 -7.22 -1.52
N LEU A 246 -2.28 -7.67 -0.27
CA LEU A 246 -1.15 -7.39 0.61
C LEU A 246 -0.26 -8.65 0.73
N GLY A 247 0.66 -8.81 -0.22
CA GLY A 247 1.54 -9.97 -0.38
C GLY A 247 0.89 -11.15 -1.11
N GLU A 248 1.67 -12.20 -1.33
CA GLU A 248 1.28 -13.50 -1.89
C GLU A 248 1.61 -14.64 -0.91
N PRO A 249 1.16 -15.89 -1.15
CA PRO A 249 1.68 -17.04 -0.41
C PRO A 249 3.23 -17.04 -0.39
N GLY A 250 3.82 -17.10 0.80
CA GLY A 250 5.26 -17.00 1.01
C GLY A 250 5.82 -15.60 1.32
N SER A 251 4.99 -14.54 1.22
CA SER A 251 5.41 -13.19 1.61
C SER A 251 5.87 -13.11 3.07
N SER A 252 6.95 -12.39 3.31
CA SER A 252 7.59 -12.26 4.64
C SER A 252 8.31 -10.93 4.86
N LYS A 253 8.46 -10.12 3.81
CA LYS A 253 9.22 -8.87 3.80
C LYS A 253 8.35 -7.61 3.68
N ILE A 254 7.03 -7.78 3.70
CA ILE A 254 6.04 -6.69 3.77
C ILE A 254 5.65 -6.48 5.24
N VAL A 255 6.30 -5.53 5.91
CA VAL A 255 6.21 -5.36 7.38
C VAL A 255 6.20 -3.91 7.83
N HIS A 256 5.60 -3.62 8.99
CA HIS A 256 5.62 -2.31 9.63
C HIS A 256 5.04 -1.16 8.77
N ASN A 257 4.22 -1.47 7.77
CA ASN A 257 3.52 -0.45 7.00
C ASN A 257 2.27 0.00 7.77
N SER A 258 1.94 1.27 7.63
CA SER A 258 0.65 1.84 8.03
C SER A 258 -0.20 2.05 6.79
N LEU A 259 -1.32 1.34 6.68
CA LEU A 259 -2.21 1.41 5.52
C LEU A 259 -3.62 1.82 5.93
N GLU A 260 -4.22 2.76 5.22
CA GLU A 260 -5.61 3.15 5.35
C GLU A 260 -6.33 3.00 4.01
N MET A 261 -7.41 2.21 3.98
CA MET A 261 -8.16 1.97 2.75
C MET A 261 -9.63 1.68 3.00
N SER A 262 -10.49 2.24 2.15
CA SER A 262 -11.87 1.78 1.99
C SER A 262 -11.99 0.89 0.75
N CYS A 263 -12.73 -0.22 0.86
CA CYS A 263 -12.98 -1.14 -0.25
C CYS A 263 -14.49 -1.20 -0.54
N HIS A 264 -14.89 -0.68 -1.69
CA HIS A 264 -16.28 -0.59 -2.11
C HIS A 264 -16.58 -1.68 -3.14
N ALA A 265 -17.47 -2.61 -2.78
CA ALA A 265 -17.75 -3.79 -3.59
C ALA A 265 -18.36 -3.41 -4.96
N PRO A 266 -18.14 -4.23 -6.01
CA PRO A 266 -18.80 -4.04 -7.29
C PRO A 266 -20.33 -4.02 -7.14
N ARG A 267 -21.01 -3.14 -7.91
CA ARG A 267 -22.47 -2.93 -7.84
C ARG A 267 -23.22 -3.28 -9.13
N GLY A 268 -22.55 -3.94 -10.07
CA GLY A 268 -23.10 -4.22 -11.40
C GLY A 268 -23.39 -2.95 -12.21
N ALA A 269 -22.79 -1.82 -11.83
CA ALA A 269 -23.01 -0.56 -12.53
C ALA A 269 -22.30 -0.56 -13.89
N HIS A 270 -23.02 -0.10 -14.90
CA HIS A 270 -22.51 0.08 -16.26
C HIS A 270 -23.02 1.39 -16.82
N PHE A 271 -22.26 1.95 -17.78
CA PHE A 271 -22.71 3.11 -18.51
C PHE A 271 -23.69 2.65 -19.60
N ASP A 272 -24.94 3.08 -19.50
CA ASP A 272 -25.94 2.85 -20.54
C ASP A 272 -25.81 3.92 -21.62
N GLU A 273 -25.35 3.51 -22.81
CA GLU A 273 -25.12 4.43 -23.93
C GLU A 273 -26.40 5.13 -24.39
N ALA A 274 -27.54 4.44 -24.32
CA ALA A 274 -28.82 4.97 -24.78
C ALA A 274 -29.29 6.16 -23.92
N SER A 275 -29.21 6.04 -22.59
CA SER A 275 -29.57 7.11 -21.66
C SER A 275 -28.41 8.03 -21.30
N ARG A 276 -27.18 7.72 -21.74
CA ARG A 276 -25.92 8.39 -21.38
C ARG A 276 -25.73 8.51 -19.86
N ARG A 277 -26.10 7.47 -19.11
CA ARG A 277 -26.07 7.45 -17.64
C ARG A 277 -25.49 6.15 -17.10
N TYR A 278 -24.88 6.22 -15.92
CA TYR A 278 -24.59 5.03 -15.15
C TYR A 278 -25.88 4.47 -14.55
N VAL A 279 -26.14 3.20 -14.81
CA VAL A 279 -27.22 2.42 -14.22
C VAL A 279 -26.61 1.34 -13.35
N THR A 280 -27.30 0.94 -12.28
CA THR A 280 -26.86 -0.08 -11.31
C THR A 280 -27.80 -1.27 -11.33
N VAL A 281 -27.27 -2.47 -11.05
CA VAL A 281 -28.09 -3.68 -10.94
C VAL A 281 -28.51 -3.86 -9.47
N GLU A 282 -29.82 -3.92 -9.24
CA GLU A 282 -30.37 -4.18 -7.91
C GLU A 282 -29.92 -5.56 -7.38
N ASP A 283 -29.61 -5.65 -6.09
CA ASP A 283 -29.14 -6.86 -5.40
C ASP A 283 -27.89 -7.54 -5.97
N PHE A 284 -27.13 -6.84 -6.82
CA PHE A 284 -25.90 -7.37 -7.41
C PHE A 284 -24.95 -7.89 -6.33
N ALA A 285 -24.60 -9.17 -6.45
CA ALA A 285 -23.68 -9.87 -5.56
C ALA A 285 -22.50 -10.39 -6.39
N PRO A 286 -21.34 -9.71 -6.36
CA PRO A 286 -20.15 -10.13 -7.08
C PRO A 286 -19.63 -11.48 -6.55
N LYS A 287 -19.26 -12.39 -7.46
CA LYS A 287 -18.59 -13.65 -7.12
C LYS A 287 -17.08 -13.49 -7.15
N GLY A 288 -16.42 -13.87 -6.06
CA GLY A 288 -14.96 -13.76 -5.95
C GLY A 288 -14.45 -12.35 -5.70
N ALA A 289 -15.32 -11.37 -5.41
CA ALA A 289 -14.88 -10.07 -4.95
C ALA A 289 -14.39 -10.16 -3.50
N VAL A 290 -13.22 -9.58 -3.24
CA VAL A 290 -12.57 -9.55 -1.93
C VAL A 290 -12.25 -8.10 -1.56
N GLY A 291 -12.53 -7.69 -0.33
CA GLY A 291 -12.12 -6.39 0.19
C GLY A 291 -10.60 -6.30 0.31
N ALA A 292 -10.02 -7.12 1.18
CA ALA A 292 -8.57 -7.27 1.33
C ALA A 292 -8.16 -8.75 1.47
N SER A 293 -7.12 -9.12 0.73
CA SER A 293 -6.43 -10.41 0.78
C SER A 293 -5.03 -10.19 1.34
N ILE A 294 -4.72 -10.80 2.48
CA ILE A 294 -3.55 -10.46 3.30
C ILE A 294 -2.70 -11.71 3.51
N HIS A 295 -1.44 -11.64 3.11
CA HIS A 295 -0.38 -12.62 3.37
C HIS A 295 0.82 -12.01 4.11
N ALA A 296 0.89 -10.67 4.17
CA ALA A 296 1.95 -9.94 4.86
C ALA A 296 1.90 -10.06 6.38
N GLN A 297 2.89 -9.48 7.06
CA GLN A 297 3.05 -9.65 8.50
C GLN A 297 3.34 -8.31 9.21
N ARG A 298 2.88 -8.15 10.46
CA ARG A 298 3.24 -6.99 11.30
C ARG A 298 2.91 -5.63 10.71
N ASN A 299 1.79 -5.51 9.99
CA ASN A 299 1.31 -4.23 9.49
C ASN A 299 0.19 -3.69 10.38
N LYS A 300 0.06 -2.36 10.38
CA LYS A 300 -1.07 -1.66 10.96
C LYS A 300 -2.00 -1.21 9.85
N LEU A 301 -3.21 -1.74 9.81
CA LEU A 301 -4.20 -1.48 8.77
C LEU A 301 -5.42 -0.78 9.37
N THR A 302 -5.97 0.22 8.69
CA THR A 302 -7.28 0.79 8.95
C THR A 302 -8.15 0.51 7.74
N LEU A 303 -9.08 -0.43 7.86
CA LEU A 303 -9.83 -0.98 6.73
C LEU A 303 -11.34 -0.79 6.92
N SER A 304 -12.01 -0.44 5.82
CA SER A 304 -13.47 -0.33 5.79
C SER A 304 -14.00 -0.99 4.54
N CYS A 305 -14.92 -1.93 4.66
CA CYS A 305 -15.55 -2.59 3.53
C CYS A 305 -17.01 -2.17 3.42
N PHE A 306 -17.44 -1.83 2.20
CA PHE A 306 -18.81 -1.45 1.90
C PHE A 306 -19.36 -2.27 0.75
N GLY A 307 -20.68 -2.43 0.72
CA GLY A 307 -21.39 -3.22 -0.28
C GLY A 307 -21.39 -4.72 0.02
N LYS A 308 -22.03 -5.48 -0.86
CA LYS A 308 -22.26 -6.92 -0.72
C LYS A 308 -21.13 -7.71 -1.37
N ARG A 309 -20.59 -8.69 -0.66
CA ARG A 309 -19.65 -9.71 -1.15
C ARG A 309 -20.12 -11.09 -0.66
N GLU A 310 -19.41 -12.14 -1.04
CA GLU A 310 -19.62 -13.46 -0.45
C GLU A 310 -19.25 -13.43 1.06
N PRO A 311 -19.90 -14.26 1.90
CA PRO A 311 -19.57 -14.35 3.32
C PRO A 311 -18.09 -14.67 3.54
N GLY A 312 -17.47 -13.95 4.47
CA GLY A 312 -16.06 -14.01 4.81
C GLY A 312 -15.12 -13.26 3.86
N CYS A 313 -15.62 -12.53 2.86
CA CYS A 313 -14.80 -11.92 1.81
C CYS A 313 -14.51 -10.41 1.98
N ASP A 314 -14.78 -9.81 3.15
CA ASP A 314 -14.23 -8.48 3.39
C ASP A 314 -12.73 -8.57 3.71
N LEU A 315 -12.33 -9.49 4.59
CA LEU A 315 -10.92 -9.76 4.91
C LEU A 315 -10.62 -11.26 4.77
N LEU A 316 -9.59 -11.58 3.99
CA LEU A 316 -9.03 -12.93 3.87
C LEU A 316 -7.60 -12.93 4.41
N PHE A 317 -7.36 -13.61 5.53
CA PHE A 317 -6.01 -13.89 6.01
C PHE A 317 -5.53 -15.20 5.38
N GLY A 318 -4.49 -15.11 4.56
CA GLY A 318 -3.80 -16.26 3.96
C GLY A 318 -2.99 -17.05 4.99
N PRO A 319 -2.47 -18.24 4.62
CA PRO A 319 -1.72 -19.11 5.54
C PRO A 319 -0.52 -18.45 6.23
N ASP A 320 0.15 -17.55 5.52
CA ASP A 320 1.38 -16.86 5.95
C ASP A 320 1.11 -15.55 6.71
N SER A 321 -0.13 -15.08 6.69
CA SER A 321 -0.57 -13.87 7.39
C SER A 321 -0.34 -14.01 8.88
N ARG A 322 0.29 -12.99 9.48
CA ARG A 322 0.67 -13.06 10.88
C ARG A 322 0.90 -11.70 11.53
N ASP A 323 0.52 -11.58 12.80
CA ASP A 323 0.83 -10.43 13.66
C ASP A 323 0.36 -9.07 13.08
N ASN A 324 -0.61 -9.03 12.15
CA ASN A 324 -1.17 -7.76 11.68
C ASN A 324 -2.24 -7.24 12.67
N THR A 325 -2.38 -5.92 12.76
CA THR A 325 -3.47 -5.27 13.51
C THR A 325 -4.34 -4.47 12.57
N ILE A 326 -5.64 -4.78 12.54
CA ILE A 326 -6.64 -4.19 11.66
C ILE A 326 -7.65 -3.42 12.50
N PHE A 327 -7.69 -2.10 12.33
CA PHE A 327 -8.75 -1.24 12.85
C PHE A 327 -9.88 -1.20 11.82
N ALA A 328 -11.00 -1.86 12.14
CA ALA A 328 -12.10 -2.04 11.21
C ALA A 328 -13.27 -1.09 11.49
N LEU A 329 -13.67 -0.28 10.51
CA LEU A 329 -14.86 0.57 10.65
C LEU A 329 -16.15 -0.13 10.20
N SER A 330 -16.07 -0.98 9.18
CA SER A 330 -17.20 -1.76 8.67
C SER A 330 -16.69 -3.03 7.97
N LEU A 331 -17.28 -4.19 8.29
CA LEU A 331 -17.02 -5.48 7.66
C LEU A 331 -18.33 -6.29 7.50
N PRO A 332 -19.30 -5.80 6.69
CA PRO A 332 -20.64 -6.40 6.60
C PRO A 332 -20.65 -7.85 6.07
N ASN A 333 -19.61 -8.25 5.35
CA ASN A 333 -19.47 -9.60 4.80
C ASN A 333 -18.53 -10.46 5.65
N GLY A 334 -17.84 -9.91 6.66
CA GLY A 334 -17.06 -10.66 7.64
C GLY A 334 -15.66 -11.10 7.18
N VAL A 335 -15.04 -11.96 7.99
CA VAL A 335 -13.61 -12.31 7.92
C VAL A 335 -13.45 -13.82 7.73
N THR A 336 -12.54 -14.22 6.83
CA THR A 336 -12.05 -15.60 6.74
C THR A 336 -10.61 -15.66 7.19
N ASN A 337 -10.31 -16.44 8.23
CA ASN A 337 -8.96 -16.61 8.75
C ASN A 337 -8.37 -18.00 8.41
N ARG A 338 -7.50 -18.05 7.39
CA ARG A 338 -6.78 -19.25 6.96
C ARG A 338 -5.32 -19.27 7.45
N ALA A 339 -4.92 -18.32 8.29
CA ALA A 339 -3.56 -18.26 8.81
C ALA A 339 -3.22 -19.54 9.57
N ALA A 340 -2.01 -20.05 9.33
CA ALA A 340 -1.48 -21.20 10.05
C ALA A 340 -1.29 -20.86 11.54
N VAL A 341 -0.84 -19.64 11.83
CA VAL A 341 -0.79 -19.05 13.17
C VAL A 341 -1.75 -17.85 13.20
N PRO A 342 -3.00 -18.00 13.70
CA PRO A 342 -4.07 -17.03 13.55
C PRO A 342 -3.95 -15.85 14.53
N SER A 343 -2.83 -15.14 14.44
CA SER A 343 -2.45 -14.01 15.31
C SER A 343 -2.88 -12.65 14.77
N ASP A 344 -3.45 -12.60 13.57
CA ASP A 344 -4.02 -11.37 13.02
C ASP A 344 -5.20 -10.88 13.85
N LYS A 345 -5.11 -9.64 14.31
CA LYS A 345 -6.06 -9.02 15.22
C LYS A 345 -6.93 -8.00 14.51
N VAL A 346 -8.24 -8.17 14.61
CA VAL A 346 -9.26 -7.24 14.13
C VAL A 346 -9.90 -6.53 15.33
N ILE A 347 -9.77 -5.22 15.35
CA ILE A 347 -10.34 -4.30 16.34
C ILE A 347 -11.51 -3.56 15.68
N PRO A 348 -12.76 -4.03 15.87
CA PRO A 348 -13.93 -3.42 15.25
C PRO A 348 -14.35 -2.12 15.96
N ASN A 349 -14.92 -1.19 15.20
CA ASN A 349 -15.54 0.02 15.74
C ASN A 349 -16.97 -0.22 16.29
N TRP A 350 -17.50 -1.44 16.14
CA TRP A 350 -18.80 -1.86 16.64
C TRP A 350 -18.66 -3.00 17.68
N PRO A 351 -19.64 -3.19 18.57
CA PRO A 351 -19.62 -4.31 19.50
C PRO A 351 -19.94 -5.63 18.78
N ILE A 352 -19.11 -6.66 18.98
CA ILE A 352 -19.42 -8.05 18.58
C ILE A 352 -20.02 -8.81 19.77
N GLY A 353 -19.37 -8.77 20.93
CA GLY A 353 -19.88 -9.39 22.15
C GLY A 353 -20.07 -10.91 22.01
N PHE A 354 -21.26 -11.40 22.30
CA PHE A 354 -21.59 -12.84 22.26
C PHE A 354 -22.02 -13.36 20.88
N ASP A 355 -22.01 -12.51 19.85
CA ASP A 355 -22.33 -12.90 18.46
C ASP A 355 -21.19 -13.66 17.77
N ILE A 356 -20.13 -13.96 18.52
CA ILE A 356 -19.03 -14.81 18.07
C ILE A 356 -19.36 -16.28 18.33
N GLU A 357 -18.92 -17.16 17.44
CA GLU A 357 -19.05 -18.60 17.67
C GLU A 357 -18.31 -19.02 18.94
N THR A 358 -19.00 -19.70 19.85
CA THR A 358 -18.37 -20.38 21.00
C THR A 358 -17.99 -21.79 20.58
N PRO A 359 -16.70 -22.12 20.44
CA PRO A 359 -16.27 -23.48 20.13
C PRO A 359 -16.60 -24.44 21.29
N PRO A 360 -16.75 -25.75 21.02
CA PRO A 360 -16.85 -26.75 22.08
C PRO A 360 -15.56 -26.78 22.92
N VAL A 361 -15.68 -27.22 24.18
CA VAL A 361 -14.51 -27.49 25.03
C VAL A 361 -13.66 -28.59 24.37
N PRO A 362 -12.32 -28.41 24.27
CA PRO A 362 -11.47 -29.42 23.65
C PRO A 362 -11.51 -30.74 24.41
N ALA A 363 -11.15 -31.83 23.73
CA ALA A 363 -10.92 -33.10 24.39
C ALA A 363 -9.83 -32.96 25.46
N ARG A 364 -9.89 -33.83 26.47
CA ARG A 364 -8.95 -33.82 27.60
C ARG A 364 -7.51 -33.88 27.09
N GLY A 365 -6.72 -32.87 27.45
CA GLY A 365 -5.29 -32.77 27.10
C GLY A 365 -5.01 -32.12 25.74
N ASP A 366 -6.02 -31.83 24.94
CA ASP A 366 -5.86 -31.16 23.64
C ASP A 366 -5.94 -29.64 23.78
N PHE A 367 -5.23 -28.93 22.89
CA PHE A 367 -5.32 -27.49 22.78
C PHE A 367 -6.47 -27.07 21.87
N LEU A 368 -7.25 -26.11 22.34
CA LEU A 368 -8.09 -25.26 21.51
C LEU A 368 -7.36 -23.95 21.23
N VAL A 369 -7.38 -23.48 19.98
CA VAL A 369 -6.79 -22.20 19.55
C VAL A 369 -7.90 -21.19 19.25
N ASN A 370 -7.73 -19.94 19.68
CA ASN A 370 -8.60 -18.84 19.24
C ASN A 370 -8.31 -18.48 17.77
N ARG A 371 -9.20 -18.87 16.86
CA ARG A 371 -9.10 -18.58 15.42
C ARG A 371 -9.95 -17.40 14.95
N THR A 372 -10.61 -16.68 15.87
CA THR A 372 -11.69 -15.74 15.53
C THR A 372 -11.21 -14.37 15.06
N SER A 373 -9.89 -14.11 15.02
CA SER A 373 -9.28 -12.79 14.78
C SER A 373 -9.66 -11.70 15.78
N HIS A 374 -10.40 -12.02 16.84
CA HIS A 374 -10.72 -11.11 17.92
C HIS A 374 -10.11 -11.59 19.23
N ALA A 375 -9.75 -10.67 20.11
CA ALA A 375 -9.52 -11.01 21.52
C ALA A 375 -10.84 -11.49 22.11
N VAL A 376 -10.83 -12.66 22.77
CA VAL A 376 -12.04 -13.25 23.37
C VAL A 376 -11.87 -13.37 24.87
N GLN A 377 -12.89 -12.96 25.62
CA GLN A 377 -13.06 -13.34 27.01
C GLN A 377 -13.80 -14.66 27.06
N VAL A 378 -13.20 -15.66 27.67
CA VAL A 378 -13.81 -16.95 27.94
C VAL A 378 -14.45 -16.90 29.32
N LEU A 379 -15.76 -17.15 29.40
CA LEU A 379 -16.54 -17.23 30.63
C LEU A 379 -16.84 -18.69 30.96
N ILE A 380 -16.36 -19.16 32.11
CA ILE A 380 -16.70 -20.49 32.61
C ILE A 380 -18.12 -20.48 33.19
N VAL A 381 -19.02 -21.21 32.55
CA VAL A 381 -20.43 -21.36 32.96
C VAL A 381 -20.57 -22.48 33.99
N SER A 382 -19.89 -23.60 33.77
CA SER A 382 -19.76 -24.71 34.73
C SER A 382 -18.30 -25.13 34.80
N ALA A 383 -17.80 -25.36 36.01
CA ALA A 383 -16.41 -25.73 36.24
C ALA A 383 -16.07 -27.16 35.81
N GLY A 384 -17.07 -28.06 35.74
CA GLY A 384 -16.83 -29.50 35.60
C GLY A 384 -15.94 -30.04 36.72
N GLN A 385 -15.11 -31.04 36.39
CA GLN A 385 -14.10 -31.63 37.27
C GLN A 385 -12.71 -31.50 36.63
N VAL A 386 -12.25 -30.25 36.49
CA VAL A 386 -10.91 -29.90 35.99
C VAL A 386 -9.90 -30.03 37.13
N THR A 387 -8.77 -30.69 36.87
CA THR A 387 -7.66 -30.81 37.82
C THR A 387 -6.49 -29.91 37.45
N GLU A 388 -6.28 -29.70 36.15
CA GLU A 388 -5.20 -28.90 35.60
C GLU A 388 -5.65 -28.22 34.31
N TRP A 389 -5.13 -27.03 34.03
CA TRP A 389 -5.35 -26.35 32.75
C TRP A 389 -4.16 -25.47 32.39
N SER A 390 -4.03 -25.16 31.11
CA SER A 390 -2.92 -24.35 30.61
C SER A 390 -3.42 -23.26 29.66
N LEU A 391 -2.76 -22.11 29.73
CA LEU A 391 -2.83 -21.05 28.73
C LEU A 391 -1.51 -21.01 27.97
N GLY A 392 -1.58 -20.90 26.65
CA GLY A 392 -0.40 -20.68 25.83
C GLY A 392 -0.62 -19.55 24.85
N ASP A 393 0.46 -18.82 24.56
CA ASP A 393 0.44 -17.77 23.54
C ASP A 393 0.68 -18.34 22.14
N SER A 394 0.50 -17.50 21.11
CA SER A 394 0.75 -17.88 19.70
C SER A 394 2.23 -17.94 19.30
N GLY A 395 3.16 -17.57 20.18
CA GLY A 395 4.50 -17.12 19.78
C GLY A 395 4.43 -15.84 18.92
N SER A 396 5.54 -15.44 18.30
CA SER A 396 5.56 -14.29 17.37
C SER A 396 6.48 -14.54 16.19
N THR A 397 6.31 -13.76 15.12
CA THR A 397 7.38 -13.57 14.14
C THR A 397 8.65 -13.03 14.80
N ALA A 398 9.76 -13.16 14.07
CA ALA A 398 11.07 -12.62 14.42
C ALA A 398 10.98 -11.15 14.85
N GLN A 399 11.31 -10.85 16.10
CA GLN A 399 11.41 -9.47 16.59
C GLN A 399 12.76 -8.86 16.16
N GLY A 400 12.84 -7.53 16.06
CA GLY A 400 14.09 -6.87 15.70
C GLY A 400 14.48 -6.99 14.23
N VAL A 401 13.52 -7.24 13.32
CA VAL A 401 13.75 -6.94 11.90
C VAL A 401 14.19 -5.48 11.82
N PRO A 402 15.34 -5.17 11.20
CA PRO A 402 15.76 -3.80 10.97
C PRO A 402 14.82 -3.17 9.92
N GLY A 403 13.56 -2.94 10.28
CA GLY A 403 12.55 -2.28 9.45
C GLY A 403 12.79 -0.77 9.34
N ASN A 404 13.91 -0.32 9.89
CA ASN A 404 14.52 0.96 9.65
C ASN A 404 15.90 0.67 9.07
N LEU A 405 15.96 0.05 7.88
CA LEU A 405 17.20 -0.01 7.11
C LEU A 405 17.63 1.45 6.99
N SER A 406 18.53 1.89 7.87
CA SER A 406 19.14 3.17 7.70
C SER A 406 19.79 3.12 6.32
N LEU A 407 19.89 4.26 5.66
CA LEU A 407 20.62 4.32 4.39
C LEU A 407 21.98 3.60 4.53
N VAL A 408 22.61 3.69 5.70
CA VAL A 408 23.85 3.01 6.11
C VAL A 408 23.74 1.47 6.15
N ASP A 409 22.65 0.90 6.67
CA ASP A 409 22.45 -0.56 6.70
C ASP A 409 22.26 -1.15 5.30
N ASN A 410 21.71 -0.36 4.37
CA ASN A 410 21.66 -0.70 2.95
C ASN A 410 23.01 -0.49 2.23
N LEU A 411 23.83 0.47 2.70
CA LEU A 411 25.11 0.84 2.07
C LEU A 411 26.26 -0.12 2.37
N SER A 412 26.32 -0.68 3.59
CA SER A 412 27.62 -1.08 4.17
C SER A 412 27.72 -2.47 4.78
N GLY A 413 26.71 -3.34 4.67
CA GLY A 413 26.84 -4.65 5.31
C GLY A 413 25.88 -5.75 4.91
N THR A 414 26.31 -6.98 5.22
CA THR A 414 25.44 -8.15 5.38
C THR A 414 24.25 -7.74 6.25
N PRO A 415 23.00 -7.96 5.81
CA PRO A 415 21.82 -7.67 6.60
C PRO A 415 21.99 -8.25 8.01
N PRO A 416 21.61 -7.54 9.08
CA PRO A 416 21.62 -8.10 10.43
C PRO A 416 20.90 -9.45 10.42
N GLU A 417 21.50 -10.45 11.05
CA GLU A 417 20.87 -11.77 11.17
C GLU A 417 19.50 -11.59 11.84
N LEU A 418 18.45 -12.02 11.13
CA LEU A 418 17.10 -11.96 11.69
C LEU A 418 17.04 -12.90 12.89
N LEU A 419 16.63 -12.37 14.04
CA LEU A 419 16.35 -13.22 15.19
C LEU A 419 15.32 -14.28 14.79
N PRO A 420 15.42 -15.51 15.29
CA PRO A 420 14.42 -16.53 14.97
C PRO A 420 13.04 -16.12 15.53
N PRO A 421 11.94 -16.61 14.92
CA PRO A 421 10.62 -16.49 15.49
C PRO A 421 10.59 -16.96 16.95
N ARG A 422 9.87 -16.23 17.80
CA ARG A 422 9.71 -16.64 19.20
C ARG A 422 8.74 -17.83 19.25
N PRO A 423 9.13 -18.97 19.84
CA PRO A 423 8.23 -20.09 19.98
C PRO A 423 7.08 -19.76 20.95
N PRO A 424 5.91 -20.41 20.78
CA PRO A 424 4.83 -20.36 21.75
C PRO A 424 5.29 -20.73 23.16
N GLN A 425 4.80 -20.00 24.16
CA GLN A 425 5.00 -20.32 25.58
C GLN A 425 3.71 -20.87 26.20
N GLU A 426 3.83 -21.61 27.31
CA GLU A 426 2.72 -22.21 28.04
C GLU A 426 2.88 -21.97 29.54
N GLN A 427 1.81 -21.54 30.19
CA GLN A 427 1.69 -21.46 31.64
C GLN A 427 0.71 -22.52 32.12
N LEU A 428 1.22 -23.49 32.89
CA LEU A 428 0.41 -24.51 33.55
C LEU A 428 -0.19 -23.96 34.86
N VAL A 429 -1.46 -24.29 35.10
CA VAL A 429 -2.18 -24.02 36.33
C VAL A 429 -2.65 -25.35 36.93
N ARG A 430 -2.08 -25.72 38.08
CA ARG A 430 -2.44 -26.94 38.84
C ARG A 430 -3.57 -26.66 39.82
N ALA A 431 -4.73 -26.28 39.29
CA ALA A 431 -5.93 -26.04 40.05
C ALA A 431 -7.18 -26.28 39.18
N GLY A 432 -8.32 -26.51 39.82
CA GLY A 432 -9.60 -26.56 39.13
C GLY A 432 -10.09 -25.19 38.66
N LEU A 433 -11.22 -25.20 37.94
CA LEU A 433 -11.93 -23.98 37.54
C LEU A 433 -13.04 -23.63 38.54
N HIS A 434 -13.53 -22.39 38.47
CA HIS A 434 -14.73 -21.96 39.18
C HIS A 434 -15.77 -21.39 38.19
N ALA A 435 -17.05 -21.59 38.48
CA ALA A 435 -18.11 -20.94 37.72
C ALA A 435 -18.01 -19.41 37.87
N GLY A 436 -18.16 -18.69 36.76
CA GLY A 436 -17.93 -17.25 36.68
C GLY A 436 -16.47 -16.83 36.49
N GLN A 437 -15.52 -17.77 36.53
CA GLN A 437 -14.12 -17.47 36.20
C GLN A 437 -14.00 -17.02 34.75
N THR A 438 -13.12 -16.05 34.50
CA THR A 438 -12.80 -15.59 33.15
C THR A 438 -11.31 -15.54 32.89
N PHE A 439 -10.93 -15.74 31.63
CA PHE A 439 -9.60 -15.43 31.11
C PHE A 439 -9.73 -14.91 29.67
N ILE A 440 -8.67 -14.30 29.15
CA ILE A 440 -8.63 -13.73 27.80
C ILE A 440 -7.72 -14.60 26.93
N LEU A 441 -8.13 -14.80 25.68
CA LEU A 441 -7.30 -15.36 24.62
C LEU A 441 -7.21 -14.32 23.51
N GLU A 442 -6.00 -13.83 23.21
CA GLU A 442 -5.74 -13.09 21.97
C GLU A 442 -5.86 -14.03 20.76
N PRO A 443 -5.99 -13.51 19.53
CA PRO A 443 -5.92 -14.35 18.33
C PRO A 443 -4.66 -15.22 18.34
N GLY A 444 -4.82 -16.53 18.13
CA GLY A 444 -3.72 -17.49 18.15
C GLY A 444 -3.34 -18.03 19.53
N ASP A 445 -3.80 -17.42 20.62
CA ASP A 445 -3.67 -17.99 21.95
C ASP A 445 -4.46 -19.29 22.05
N ARG A 446 -4.04 -20.15 22.97
CA ARG A 446 -4.55 -21.50 23.12
C ARG A 446 -4.80 -21.88 24.57
N VAL A 447 -5.77 -22.76 24.77
CA VAL A 447 -6.15 -23.27 26.09
C VAL A 447 -6.31 -24.79 26.05
N LYS A 448 -5.92 -25.45 27.13
CA LYS A 448 -5.99 -26.91 27.31
C LYS A 448 -6.51 -27.22 28.71
N PHE A 449 -7.32 -28.27 28.85
CA PHE A 449 -7.83 -28.74 30.14
C PHE A 449 -7.58 -30.22 30.36
N VAL A 450 -7.34 -30.59 31.62
CA VAL A 450 -7.34 -31.96 32.11
C VAL A 450 -8.52 -32.11 33.06
N TYR A 451 -9.47 -32.97 32.71
CA TYR A 451 -10.70 -33.16 33.47
C TYR A 451 -11.22 -34.59 33.43
N THR A 452 -12.09 -34.93 34.39
CA THR A 452 -12.95 -36.13 34.34
C THR A 452 -14.39 -35.80 33.93
N GLU A 453 -14.83 -34.56 34.17
CA GLU A 453 -16.09 -33.99 33.69
C GLU A 453 -15.78 -32.65 33.02
N ALA A 454 -16.19 -32.48 31.76
CA ALA A 454 -15.84 -31.30 30.98
C ALA A 454 -16.45 -30.03 31.59
N PRO A 455 -15.72 -28.90 31.63
CA PRO A 455 -16.35 -27.61 31.92
C PRO A 455 -17.34 -27.22 30.81
N ALA A 456 -18.15 -26.21 31.07
CA ALA A 456 -18.94 -25.52 30.06
C ALA A 456 -18.54 -24.05 30.03
N TRP A 457 -18.49 -23.43 28.84
CA TRP A 457 -18.05 -22.06 28.70
C TRP A 457 -18.84 -21.27 27.64
N ARG A 458 -18.60 -19.95 27.61
CA ARG A 458 -19.06 -19.04 26.56
C ARG A 458 -17.95 -18.08 26.17
N TRP A 459 -17.88 -17.76 24.89
CA TRP A 459 -16.92 -16.78 24.37
C TRP A 459 -17.60 -15.45 24.12
N LYS A 460 -16.91 -14.36 24.46
CA LYS A 460 -17.33 -12.99 24.22
C LYS A 460 -16.18 -12.24 23.57
N ALA A 461 -16.39 -11.75 22.35
CA ALA A 461 -15.44 -10.86 21.69
C ALA A 461 -15.27 -9.55 22.47
N LEU A 462 -14.02 -9.11 22.63
CA LEU A 462 -13.64 -7.84 23.24
C LEU A 462 -13.37 -6.78 22.16
N ARG A 463 -13.52 -5.52 22.55
CA ARG A 463 -13.17 -4.35 21.73
C ARG A 463 -11.87 -3.76 22.26
N GLN A 464 -10.75 -4.43 21.98
CA GLN A 464 -9.41 -4.07 22.48
C GLN A 464 -8.36 -4.34 21.44
#